data_AF-A0A7L2VD82-F1
#
_entry.id   AF-A0A7L2VD82-F1
#
_cell.length_a   1.000
_cell.length_b   1.000
_cell.length_c   1.000
_cell.angle_alpha   90.00
_cell.angle_beta   90.00
_cell.angle_gamma   90.00
#
_symmetry.space_group_name_H-M   'P 1'
#
loop_
_entity.id
_entity.type
_entity.pdbx_description
1 polymer ?
#
loop_
_entity_poly.entity_id
_entity_poly.type
_entity_poly.pdbx_seq_one_letter_code
_entity_poly.pdbx_strand_id
1 'polypeptide(L)'
;VKCEEQTKAVEPERAKKPTKEPRLIKEATLITAEEFENVPAYMKGRLSYEQINAVVQELNKAVVGKYKILHQPLKSMSAPVRNLYHRFLEEETKDTKGEFFIVEADIREFTQLKVDKRFHSILNILRHCQRLREVRGSRLVRYVIC
;
A
#
# COMPACT_ATOMS: atom_id res chain seq x y z
N VAL A 1 15.70 -69.50 -22.26
CA VAL A 1 16.73 -68.60 -21.71
C VAL A 1 16.04 -67.33 -21.20
N LYS A 2 16.15 -67.07 -19.87
CA LYS A 2 15.93 -65.82 -19.06
C LYS A 2 14.66 -64.99 -19.32
N CYS A 3 13.70 -64.71 -18.41
CA CYS A 3 13.66 -64.43 -16.95
C CYS A 3 14.44 -63.19 -16.46
N GLU A 4 13.72 -62.40 -15.63
CA GLU A 4 14.15 -61.40 -14.62
C GLU A 4 14.58 -60.00 -15.11
N GLU A 5 14.30 -58.87 -14.47
CA GLU A 5 13.45 -58.47 -13.32
C GLU A 5 13.42 -56.92 -13.27
N GLN A 6 12.55 -56.40 -12.41
CA GLN A 6 12.18 -55.02 -12.08
C GLN A 6 13.31 -53.96 -12.01
N THR A 7 12.95 -52.68 -12.21
CA THR A 7 13.05 -51.68 -11.12
C THR A 7 12.24 -50.40 -11.36
N LYS A 8 11.40 -50.09 -10.37
CA LYS A 8 10.78 -48.79 -10.05
C LYS A 8 11.79 -47.64 -10.08
N ALA A 9 11.37 -46.50 -10.60
CA ALA A 9 11.77 -45.20 -10.07
C ALA A 9 10.57 -44.23 -10.13
N VAL A 10 9.85 -44.15 -9.01
CA VAL A 10 8.94 -43.05 -8.71
C VAL A 10 9.83 -41.89 -8.27
N GLU A 11 9.98 -40.88 -9.12
CA GLU A 11 10.54 -39.58 -8.68
C GLU A 11 9.44 -38.69 -8.10
N PRO A 12 9.77 -37.92 -7.05
CA PRO A 12 8.82 -37.53 -6.02
C PRO A 12 7.96 -36.35 -6.44
N GLU A 13 6.70 -36.38 -5.99
CA GLU A 13 5.81 -35.22 -5.98
C GLU A 13 6.56 -34.01 -5.44
N ARG A 14 6.66 -32.95 -6.26
CA ARG A 14 7.14 -31.64 -5.85
C ARG A 14 6.34 -31.20 -4.63
N ALA A 15 6.98 -31.31 -3.46
CA ALA A 15 6.46 -30.80 -2.21
C ALA A 15 5.96 -29.36 -2.42
N LYS A 16 4.65 -29.19 -2.27
CA LYS A 16 3.97 -27.89 -2.30
C LYS A 16 4.64 -27.03 -1.23
N LYS A 17 5.38 -26.01 -1.66
CA LYS A 17 5.94 -24.98 -0.77
C LYS A 17 4.81 -24.45 0.11
N PRO A 18 5.06 -24.20 1.41
CA PRO A 18 4.02 -23.68 2.30
C PRO A 18 3.51 -22.37 1.71
N THR A 19 2.21 -22.37 1.39
CA THR A 19 1.46 -21.21 0.92
C THR A 19 1.64 -20.15 1.99
N LYS A 20 2.53 -19.18 1.75
CA LYS A 20 2.67 -18.01 2.62
C LYS A 20 1.28 -17.39 2.68
N GLU A 21 0.71 -17.33 3.88
CA GLU A 21 -0.53 -16.61 4.12
C GLU A 21 -0.42 -15.23 3.44
N PRO A 22 -1.46 -14.80 2.70
CA PRO A 22 -1.42 -13.51 2.04
C PRO A 22 -1.27 -12.44 3.12
N ARG A 23 -0.09 -11.81 3.16
CA ARG A 23 0.19 -10.71 4.08
C ARG A 23 -0.82 -9.60 3.77
N LEU A 24 -1.79 -9.42 4.64
CA LEU A 24 -2.85 -8.44 4.48
C LEU A 24 -2.23 -7.04 4.49
N ILE A 25 -2.64 -6.22 3.53
CA ILE A 25 -2.23 -4.82 3.42
C ILE A 25 -3.39 -3.99 3.96
N LYS A 26 -3.12 -3.12 4.93
CA LYS A 26 -4.14 -2.22 5.47
C LYS A 26 -4.48 -1.15 4.43
N GLU A 27 -5.75 -0.92 4.21
CA GLU A 27 -6.28 0.08 3.29
C GLU A 27 -7.19 1.05 4.06
N ALA A 28 -7.23 2.30 3.63
CA ALA A 28 -8.17 3.28 4.17
C ALA A 28 -9.58 2.95 3.69
N THR A 29 -10.55 2.91 4.61
CA THR A 29 -11.95 2.75 4.24
C THR A 29 -12.46 4.00 3.53
N LEU A 30 -13.39 3.83 2.59
CA LEU A 30 -14.07 4.96 1.97
C LEU A 30 -14.84 5.76 3.03
N ILE A 31 -14.99 7.06 2.78
CA ILE A 31 -15.90 7.91 3.55
C ILE A 31 -17.32 7.51 3.18
N THR A 32 -18.19 7.36 4.16
CA THR A 32 -19.63 7.14 3.98
C THR A 32 -20.38 8.45 3.75
N ALA A 33 -21.60 8.39 3.18
CA ALA A 33 -22.40 9.60 2.99
C ALA A 33 -22.66 10.35 4.32
N GLU A 34 -22.91 9.61 5.40
CA GLU A 34 -23.11 10.16 6.74
C GLU A 34 -21.86 10.88 7.26
N GLU A 35 -20.68 10.26 7.16
CA GLU A 35 -19.43 10.91 7.56
C GLU A 35 -19.17 12.18 6.75
N PHE A 36 -19.44 12.15 5.44
CA PHE A 36 -19.28 13.32 4.56
C PHE A 36 -20.23 14.47 4.94
N GLU A 37 -21.48 14.18 5.28
CA GLU A 37 -22.41 15.22 5.72
C GLU A 37 -21.95 15.87 7.04
N ASN A 38 -21.38 15.07 7.94
CA ASN A 38 -20.83 15.54 9.21
C ASN A 38 -19.51 16.34 9.08
N VAL A 39 -18.81 16.28 7.94
CA VAL A 39 -17.62 17.12 7.74
C VAL A 39 -18.02 18.60 7.73
N PRO A 40 -17.34 19.48 8.49
CA PRO A 40 -17.65 20.91 8.50
C PRO A 40 -17.56 21.56 7.10
N ALA A 41 -18.51 22.45 6.79
CA ALA A 41 -18.61 23.09 5.47
C ALA A 41 -17.33 23.82 5.05
N TYR A 42 -16.64 24.46 5.99
CA TYR A 42 -15.37 25.15 5.71
C TYR A 42 -14.23 24.20 5.31
N MET A 43 -14.28 22.92 5.70
CA MET A 43 -13.32 21.89 5.28
C MET A 43 -13.69 21.33 3.91
N LYS A 44 -14.99 21.05 3.68
CA LYS A 44 -15.50 20.54 2.41
C LYS A 44 -15.24 21.53 1.26
N GLY A 45 -15.48 22.82 1.50
CA GLY A 45 -15.40 23.83 0.45
C GLY A 45 -16.33 23.46 -0.72
N ARG A 46 -15.74 23.20 -1.89
CA ARG A 46 -16.47 22.74 -3.10
C ARG A 46 -16.20 21.27 -3.46
N LEU A 47 -15.58 20.51 -2.55
CA LEU A 47 -15.26 19.11 -2.79
C LEU A 47 -16.52 18.24 -2.67
N SER A 48 -16.76 17.40 -3.67
CA SER A 48 -17.83 16.41 -3.61
C SER A 48 -17.38 15.12 -2.90
N TYR A 49 -18.35 14.38 -2.39
CA TYR A 49 -18.18 13.04 -1.84
C TYR A 49 -17.36 12.12 -2.76
N GLU A 50 -17.72 12.09 -4.04
CA GLU A 50 -17.06 11.27 -5.06
C GLU A 50 -15.59 11.65 -5.24
N GLN A 51 -15.28 12.94 -5.23
CA GLN A 51 -13.92 13.43 -5.41
C GLN A 51 -13.02 13.05 -4.23
N ILE A 52 -13.56 13.04 -3.01
CA ILE A 52 -12.81 12.64 -1.82
C ILE A 52 -12.57 11.13 -1.86
N ASN A 53 -13.60 10.34 -2.13
CA ASN A 53 -13.47 8.88 -2.20
C ASN A 53 -12.59 8.40 -3.36
N ALA A 54 -12.58 9.12 -4.49
CA ALA A 54 -11.63 8.86 -5.57
C ALA A 54 -10.17 9.00 -5.09
N VAL A 55 -9.87 10.01 -4.26
CA VAL A 55 -8.53 10.15 -3.67
C VAL A 55 -8.23 9.02 -2.69
N VAL A 56 -9.19 8.58 -1.86
CA VAL A 56 -9.00 7.42 -0.97
C VAL A 56 -8.62 6.18 -1.78
N GLN A 57 -9.30 5.93 -2.89
CA GLN A 57 -8.99 4.81 -3.78
C GLN A 57 -7.58 4.91 -4.38
N GLU A 58 -7.15 6.09 -4.83
CA GLU A 58 -5.79 6.29 -5.33
C GLU A 58 -4.74 6.09 -4.22
N LEU A 59 -4.99 6.58 -3.00
CA LEU A 59 -4.10 6.33 -1.87
C LEU A 59 -4.00 4.83 -1.55
N ASN A 60 -5.12 4.11 -1.57
CA ASN A 60 -5.11 2.65 -1.38
C ASN A 60 -4.32 1.94 -2.49
N LYS A 61 -4.44 2.37 -3.75
CA LYS A 61 -3.60 1.84 -4.84
C LYS A 61 -2.12 2.04 -4.57
N ALA A 62 -1.71 3.22 -4.09
CA ALA A 62 -0.33 3.48 -3.73
C ALA A 62 0.16 2.61 -2.57
N VAL A 63 -0.66 2.46 -1.52
CA VAL A 63 -0.35 1.60 -0.37
C VAL A 63 -0.20 0.15 -0.84
N VAL A 64 -1.17 -0.37 -1.58
CA VAL A 64 -1.14 -1.73 -2.12
C VAL A 64 0.08 -1.93 -3.03
N GLY A 65 0.42 -0.96 -3.89
CA GLY A 65 1.60 -1.00 -4.75
C GLY A 65 2.90 -1.13 -3.94
N LYS A 66 3.11 -0.23 -2.97
CA LYS A 66 4.29 -0.23 -2.10
C LYS A 66 4.42 -1.54 -1.31
N TYR A 67 3.37 -1.96 -0.62
CA TYR A 67 3.45 -3.11 0.28
C TYR A 67 3.45 -4.45 -0.48
N LYS A 68 2.92 -4.51 -1.70
CA LYS A 68 3.15 -5.66 -2.61
C LYS A 68 4.64 -5.85 -2.91
N ILE A 69 5.36 -4.76 -3.19
CA ILE A 69 6.82 -4.82 -3.40
C ILE A 69 7.53 -5.22 -2.09
N LEU A 70 7.19 -4.62 -0.95
CA LEU A 70 7.81 -4.99 0.33
C LEU A 70 7.61 -6.46 0.72
N HIS A 71 6.48 -7.06 0.31
CA HIS A 71 6.17 -8.46 0.58
C HIS A 71 6.73 -9.44 -0.47
N GLN A 72 7.16 -8.94 -1.63
CA GLN A 72 7.70 -9.76 -2.70
C GLN A 72 9.12 -10.27 -2.35
N PRO A 73 9.49 -11.51 -2.74
CA PRO A 73 10.87 -11.98 -2.56
C PRO A 73 11.87 -11.18 -3.41
N LEU A 74 12.95 -10.67 -2.79
CA LEU A 74 14.02 -9.90 -3.44
C LEU A 74 14.59 -10.55 -4.72
N LYS A 75 14.69 -11.88 -4.74
CA LYS A 75 15.21 -12.65 -5.88
C LYS A 75 14.31 -12.57 -7.13
N SER A 76 13.04 -12.20 -6.95
CA SER A 76 12.06 -12.09 -8.04
C SER A 76 11.89 -10.65 -8.56
N MET A 77 12.57 -9.68 -7.96
CA MET A 77 12.45 -8.27 -8.33
C MET A 77 13.42 -7.89 -9.44
N SER A 78 12.95 -7.06 -10.38
CA SER A 78 13.80 -6.35 -11.34
C SER A 78 14.62 -5.25 -10.65
N ALA A 79 15.65 -4.73 -11.32
CA ALA A 79 16.49 -3.67 -10.77
C ALA A 79 15.71 -2.40 -10.34
N PRO A 80 14.76 -1.86 -11.15
CA PRO A 80 13.96 -0.71 -10.72
C PRO A 80 13.11 -0.98 -9.48
N VAL A 81 12.48 -2.16 -9.41
CA VAL A 81 11.66 -2.57 -8.25
C VAL A 81 12.53 -2.73 -7.00
N ARG A 82 13.78 -3.20 -7.16
CA ARG A 82 14.73 -3.30 -6.05
C ARG A 82 15.16 -1.91 -5.53
N ASN A 83 15.33 -0.93 -6.41
CA ASN A 83 15.60 0.45 -6.01
C ASN A 83 14.44 1.03 -5.19
N LEU A 84 13.20 0.80 -5.62
CA LEU A 84 12.00 1.17 -4.83
C LEU A 84 12.00 0.48 -3.46
N TYR A 85 12.29 -0.82 -3.42
CA TYR A 85 12.37 -1.57 -2.17
C TYR A 85 13.38 -0.96 -1.19
N HIS A 86 14.59 -0.61 -1.66
CA HIS A 86 15.59 0.04 -0.81
C HIS A 86 15.14 1.42 -0.32
N ARG A 87 14.55 2.24 -1.21
CA ARG A 87 13.96 3.53 -0.83
C ARG A 87 12.90 3.37 0.27
N PHE A 88 11.99 2.40 0.15
CA PHE A 88 10.96 2.16 1.16
C PHE A 88 11.55 1.82 2.54
N LEU A 89 12.66 1.09 2.58
CA LEU A 89 13.35 0.76 3.83
C LEU A 89 14.07 1.98 4.44
N GLU A 90 14.63 2.86 3.62
CA GLU A 90 15.28 4.10 4.08
C GLU A 90 14.26 5.11 4.62
N GLU A 91 13.04 5.08 4.07
CA GLU A 91 11.94 5.92 4.52
C GLU A 91 11.32 5.45 5.84
N GLU A 92 11.59 4.24 6.32
CA GLU A 92 11.08 3.77 7.62
C GLU A 92 11.65 4.58 8.80
N THR A 93 10.82 4.75 9.83
CA THR A 93 11.19 5.44 11.08
C THR A 93 10.64 4.67 12.27
N LYS A 94 11.09 5.03 13.48
CA LYS A 94 10.57 4.43 14.72
C LYS A 94 9.05 4.61 14.86
N ASP A 95 8.52 5.72 14.36
CA ASP A 95 7.10 6.10 14.45
C ASP A 95 6.21 5.47 13.36
N THR A 96 6.81 4.79 12.37
CA THR A 96 6.10 4.06 11.30
C THR A 96 6.27 2.56 11.35
N LYS A 97 7.04 2.06 12.34
CA LYS A 97 7.32 0.63 12.46
C LYS A 97 6.02 -0.14 12.69
N GLY A 98 5.72 -1.06 11.78
CA GLY A 98 4.51 -1.88 11.84
C GLY A 98 3.24 -1.21 11.32
N GLU A 99 3.36 0.02 10.81
CA GLU A 99 2.27 0.79 10.24
C GLU A 99 2.31 0.77 8.71
N PHE A 100 1.16 0.99 8.08
CA PHE A 100 1.06 1.15 6.64
C PHE A 100 1.15 2.62 6.29
N PHE A 101 2.15 3.04 5.53
CA PHE A 101 2.33 4.44 5.15
C PHE A 101 2.86 4.61 3.74
N ILE A 102 2.52 5.74 3.14
CA ILE A 102 3.03 6.18 1.84
C ILE A 102 3.59 7.59 1.94
N VAL A 103 4.50 7.91 1.02
CA VAL A 103 5.03 9.27 0.86
C VAL A 103 4.62 9.85 -0.48
N GLU A 104 4.93 11.13 -0.70
CA GLU A 104 4.61 11.80 -1.95
C GLU A 104 5.17 11.08 -3.19
N ALA A 105 6.40 10.56 -3.09
CA ALA A 105 7.02 9.80 -4.17
C ALA A 105 6.24 8.52 -4.52
N ASP A 106 5.63 7.86 -3.52
CA ASP A 106 4.82 6.65 -3.74
C ASP A 106 3.53 6.96 -4.47
N ILE A 107 2.90 8.09 -4.13
CA ILE A 107 1.70 8.57 -4.82
C ILE A 107 2.04 8.81 -6.30
N ARG A 108 3.15 9.48 -6.60
CA ARG A 108 3.59 9.75 -7.97
C ARG A 108 3.99 8.49 -8.74
N GLU A 109 4.52 7.49 -8.05
CA GLU A 109 4.94 6.22 -8.65
C GLU A 109 3.75 5.33 -9.04
N PHE A 110 2.75 5.21 -8.16
CA PHE A 110 1.68 4.22 -8.30
C PHE A 110 0.34 4.80 -8.79
N THR A 111 0.21 6.12 -8.87
CA THR A 111 -1.06 6.80 -9.19
C THR A 111 -0.83 7.97 -10.15
N GLN A 112 -1.92 8.47 -10.73
CA GLN A 112 -1.90 9.71 -11.53
C GLN A 112 -2.29 10.93 -10.69
N LEU A 113 -2.35 10.78 -9.37
CA LEU A 113 -2.81 11.83 -8.46
C LEU A 113 -1.76 12.93 -8.33
N LYS A 114 -2.19 14.17 -8.56
CA LYS A 114 -1.34 15.35 -8.36
C LYS A 114 -1.40 15.80 -6.92
N VAL A 115 -0.23 16.04 -6.33
CA VAL A 115 -0.07 16.51 -4.95
C VAL A 115 -0.10 18.04 -4.96
N ASP A 116 -1.30 18.59 -5.17
CA ASP A 116 -1.55 20.03 -5.28
C ASP A 116 -2.33 20.57 -4.06
N LYS A 117 -2.74 21.84 -4.10
CA LYS A 117 -3.52 22.45 -3.00
C LYS A 117 -4.84 21.70 -2.75
N ARG A 118 -5.47 21.19 -3.80
CA ARG A 118 -6.73 20.44 -3.70
C ARG A 118 -6.51 19.11 -2.99
N PHE A 119 -5.43 18.41 -3.31
CA PHE A 119 -5.04 17.19 -2.59
C PHE A 119 -4.85 17.45 -1.10
N HIS A 120 -4.18 18.54 -0.71
CA HIS A 120 -4.01 18.88 0.71
C HIS A 120 -5.34 19.24 1.40
N SER A 121 -6.27 19.90 0.72
CA SER A 121 -7.62 20.11 1.24
C SER A 121 -8.34 18.77 1.49
N ILE A 122 -8.19 17.81 0.58
CA ILE A 122 -8.76 16.46 0.75
C ILE A 122 -8.07 15.73 1.91
N LEU A 123 -6.74 15.81 2.04
CA LEU A 123 -6.02 15.22 3.17
C LEU A 123 -6.53 15.75 4.51
N ASN A 124 -6.85 17.04 4.62
CA ASN A 124 -7.43 17.59 5.85
C ASN A 124 -8.77 16.94 6.20
N ILE A 125 -9.61 16.66 5.21
CA ILE A 125 -10.87 15.92 5.40
C ILE A 125 -10.58 14.47 5.80
N LEU A 126 -9.64 13.79 5.12
CA LEU A 126 -9.25 12.42 5.46
C LEU A 126 -8.69 12.29 6.87
N ARG A 127 -7.95 13.29 7.35
CA ARG A 127 -7.48 13.37 8.73
C ARG A 127 -8.64 13.56 9.72
N HIS A 128 -9.61 14.40 9.39
CA HIS A 128 -10.81 14.59 10.20
C HIS A 128 -11.65 13.31 10.31
N CYS A 129 -11.82 12.59 9.21
CA CYS A 129 -12.49 11.30 9.14
C CYS A 129 -11.61 10.12 9.58
N GLN A 130 -10.43 10.37 10.18
CA GLN A 130 -9.53 9.35 10.73
C GLN A 130 -9.13 8.26 9.72
N ARG A 131 -8.99 8.60 8.44
CA ARG A 131 -8.52 7.68 7.39
C ARG A 131 -7.01 7.64 7.27
N LEU A 132 -6.36 8.74 7.64
CA LEU A 132 -4.91 8.83 7.66
C LEU A 132 -4.41 9.85 8.69
N ARG A 133 -3.13 9.73 9.05
CA ARG A 133 -2.39 10.70 9.85
C ARG A 133 -1.06 11.03 9.19
N GLU A 134 -0.54 12.23 9.46
CA GLU A 134 0.78 12.64 8.98
C GLU A 134 1.84 12.42 10.06
N VAL A 135 2.91 11.74 9.70
CA VAL A 135 4.15 11.65 10.49
C VAL A 135 5.24 12.41 9.75
N ARG A 136 5.76 13.47 10.38
CA ARG A 136 6.78 14.33 9.78
C ARG A 136 8.13 14.06 10.42
N GLY A 137 9.14 13.80 9.61
CA GLY A 137 10.50 13.53 10.08
C GLY A 137 11.49 13.44 8.91
N SER A 138 12.73 13.87 9.14
CA SER A 138 13.80 13.85 8.12
C SER A 138 13.44 14.60 6.82
N ARG A 139 12.72 15.73 6.94
CA ARG A 139 12.19 16.53 5.80
C ARG A 139 11.24 15.75 4.88
N LEU A 140 10.70 14.63 5.36
CA LEU A 140 9.76 13.77 4.65
C LEU A 140 8.44 13.68 5.42
N VAL A 141 7.33 13.79 4.69
CA VAL A 141 5.98 13.60 5.23
C VAL A 141 5.51 12.20 4.86
N ARG A 142 5.11 11.43 5.87
CA ARG A 142 4.58 10.07 5.75
C ARG A 142 3.09 10.10 6.06
N TYR A 143 2.29 9.69 5.10
CA TYR A 143 0.85 9.53 5.26
C TYR A 143 0.58 8.10 5.74
N VAL A 144 0.37 7.95 7.04
CA VAL A 144 0.08 6.66 7.68
C VAL A 144 -1.42 6.38 7.58
N ILE A 145 -1.77 5.18 7.17
CA ILE A 145 -3.15 4.70 7.04
C ILE A 145 -3.69 4.27 8.40
N CYS A 146 -4.79 4.91 8.81
CA CYS A 146 -5.44 4.67 10.10
C CYS A 146 -6.44 3.51 10.04
#